data_AF-A0AAU8FWI9-F1
#
_entry.id   AF-A0AAU8FWI9-F1
#
_cell.length_a   1.000
_cell.length_b   1.000
_cell.length_c   1.000
_cell.angle_alpha   90.00
_cell.angle_beta   90.00
_cell.angle_gamma   90.00
#
_symmetry.space_group_name_H-M   'P 1'
#
loop_
_entity.id
_entity.type
_entity.pdbx_description
1 polymer ?
#
loop_
_entity_poly.entity_id
_entity_poly.type
_entity_poly.pdbx_seq_one_letter_code
_entity_poly.pdbx_strand_id
1 'polypeptide(L)'
;MILKKIKNRVGYFTIILIFMGGIFYFLNHREYLDKSEYYELTRQLTPDKRYYIYHYARYGGMAFSSDITGYRLLEKEERFAENAGKKFPYGLGGWQSKDTILINELEQPGIDADTFPSRVEYETLGDFTIKRVFYKSSINGGRSMDYVCDSLYVSNGKIVILKIRDEEENLKLERMVFPLGPVTIYSNNGIVSKLEIEDLDKYYNSDNKAMVLSTSFTFIPNKSVLIRDLGETGYFLSIK
;
A
#
# COMPACT_ATOMS: atom_id res chain seq x y z
N MET A 1 18.37 -60.04 -18.59
CA MET A 1 17.80 -59.49 -17.32
C MET A 1 18.42 -58.14 -16.89
N ILE A 2 19.62 -57.78 -17.35
CA ILE A 2 20.36 -56.60 -16.85
C ILE A 2 19.86 -55.26 -17.43
N LEU A 3 19.40 -55.22 -18.70
CA LEU A 3 18.91 -53.97 -19.33
C LEU A 3 17.65 -53.36 -18.68
N LYS A 4 16.76 -54.19 -18.11
CA LYS A 4 15.51 -53.71 -17.46
C LYS A 4 15.80 -52.96 -16.15
N LYS A 5 16.85 -53.36 -15.41
CA LYS A 5 17.29 -52.69 -14.17
C LYS A 5 17.92 -51.32 -14.43
N ILE A 6 18.61 -51.14 -15.56
CA ILE A 6 19.25 -49.88 -15.93
C ILE A 6 18.19 -48.84 -16.34
N LYS A 7 17.20 -49.23 -17.14
CA LYS A 7 16.11 -48.33 -17.57
C LYS A 7 15.28 -47.79 -16.40
N ASN A 8 15.01 -48.62 -15.38
CA ASN A 8 14.33 -48.18 -14.17
C ASN A 8 15.18 -47.23 -13.31
N ARG A 9 16.50 -47.41 -13.25
CA ARG A 9 17.38 -46.49 -12.49
C ARG A 9 17.48 -45.10 -13.13
N VAL A 10 17.51 -45.02 -14.46
CA VAL A 10 17.58 -43.75 -15.17
C VAL A 10 16.31 -42.92 -14.95
N GLY A 11 15.12 -43.55 -15.03
CA GLY A 11 13.85 -42.85 -14.79
C GLY A 11 13.67 -42.33 -13.37
N TYR A 12 14.10 -43.10 -12.36
CA TYR A 12 14.09 -42.63 -10.96
C TYR A 12 15.04 -41.44 -10.73
N PHE A 13 16.21 -41.45 -11.37
CA PHE A 13 17.17 -40.35 -11.28
C PHE A 13 16.61 -39.05 -11.87
N THR A 14 15.87 -39.13 -12.98
CA THR A 14 15.24 -37.96 -13.61
C THR A 14 14.13 -37.36 -12.75
N ILE A 15 13.31 -38.22 -12.12
CA ILE A 15 12.21 -37.77 -11.24
C ILE A 15 12.76 -37.07 -9.99
N ILE A 16 13.82 -37.61 -9.38
CA ILE A 16 14.46 -37.00 -8.20
C ILE A 16 15.08 -35.64 -8.56
N LEU A 17 15.69 -35.49 -9.73
CA LEU A 17 16.25 -34.23 -10.20
C LEU A 17 15.18 -33.14 -10.43
N ILE A 18 14.04 -33.50 -11.00
CA ILE A 18 12.90 -32.58 -11.18
C ILE A 18 12.33 -32.18 -9.81
N PHE A 19 12.21 -33.12 -8.88
CA PHE A 19 11.69 -32.86 -7.53
C PHE A 19 12.63 -31.97 -6.71
N MET A 20 13.95 -32.22 -6.77
CA MET A 20 14.95 -31.37 -6.13
C MET A 20 15.03 -29.99 -6.78
N GLY A 21 14.95 -29.89 -8.11
CA GLY A 21 14.86 -28.62 -8.82
C GLY A 21 13.62 -27.82 -8.43
N GLY A 22 12.46 -28.48 -8.33
CA GLY A 22 11.20 -27.88 -7.87
C GLY A 22 11.26 -27.39 -6.43
N ILE A 23 11.84 -28.19 -5.51
CA ILE A 23 12.03 -27.79 -4.11
C ILE A 23 13.03 -26.62 -4.01
N PHE A 24 14.12 -26.63 -4.77
CA PHE A 24 15.10 -25.55 -4.76
C PHE A 24 14.53 -24.26 -5.36
N TYR A 25 13.69 -24.37 -6.39
CA TYR A 25 12.95 -23.23 -6.96
C TYR A 25 11.95 -22.67 -5.95
N PHE A 26 11.18 -23.52 -5.27
CA PHE A 26 10.20 -23.13 -4.27
C PHE A 26 10.85 -22.52 -3.01
N LEU A 27 11.99 -23.05 -2.56
CA LEU A 27 12.73 -22.51 -1.42
C LEU A 27 13.43 -21.19 -1.75
N ASN A 28 13.89 -20.99 -3.00
CA ASN A 28 14.41 -19.69 -3.45
C ASN A 28 13.32 -18.66 -3.75
N HIS A 29 12.03 -19.02 -3.76
CA HIS A 29 10.93 -18.06 -3.92
C HIS A 29 10.47 -17.43 -2.59
N ARG A 30 11.13 -17.73 -1.47
CA ARG A 30 10.96 -16.91 -0.27
C ARG A 30 11.69 -15.59 -0.50
N GLU A 31 10.94 -14.48 -0.53
CA GLU A 31 11.49 -13.12 -0.42
C GLU A 31 12.44 -13.07 0.78
N TYR A 32 13.75 -13.07 0.53
CA TYR A 32 14.73 -12.76 1.58
C TYR A 32 14.88 -11.24 1.61
N LEU A 33 13.92 -10.59 2.26
CA LEU A 33 14.00 -9.19 2.62
C LEU A 33 14.83 -9.10 3.89
N ASP A 34 15.97 -8.41 3.86
CA ASP A 34 16.63 -7.99 5.09
C ASP A 34 15.81 -6.86 5.73
N LYS A 35 14.74 -7.26 6.42
CA LYS A 35 13.77 -6.37 7.05
C LYS A 35 14.41 -5.43 8.09
N SER A 36 15.63 -5.71 8.53
CA SER A 36 16.32 -4.94 9.56
C SER A 36 16.73 -3.54 9.08
N GLU A 37 16.92 -3.35 7.77
CA GLU A 37 17.35 -2.08 7.19
C GLU A 37 16.20 -1.06 7.07
N TYR A 38 14.96 -1.52 6.98
CA TYR A 38 13.79 -0.67 6.73
C TYR A 38 13.00 -0.45 8.01
N TYR A 39 12.79 0.82 8.41
CA TYR A 39 11.85 1.09 9.49
C TYR A 39 10.40 0.97 9.02
N GLU A 40 10.16 1.14 7.72
CA GLU A 40 8.88 0.92 7.07
C GLU A 40 9.05 0.15 5.77
N LEU A 41 8.26 -0.91 5.61
CA LEU A 41 8.17 -1.65 4.37
C LEU A 41 6.76 -2.21 4.28
N THR A 42 6.03 -1.77 3.26
CA THR A 42 4.66 -2.18 3.00
C THR A 42 4.51 -2.56 1.53
N ARG A 43 3.54 -3.42 1.23
CA ARG A 43 3.22 -3.78 -0.16
C ARG A 43 1.74 -3.87 -0.40
N GLN A 44 1.30 -3.49 -1.58
CA GLN A 44 -0.06 -3.61 -2.06
C GLN A 44 -0.09 -4.45 -3.33
N LEU A 45 -0.91 -5.51 -3.35
CA LEU A 45 -1.22 -6.21 -4.59
C LEU A 45 -2.27 -5.41 -5.36
N THR A 46 -2.02 -5.12 -6.64
CA THR A 46 -2.98 -4.40 -7.49
C THR A 46 -4.30 -5.18 -7.63
N PRO A 47 -5.45 -4.53 -7.89
CA PRO A 47 -6.74 -5.22 -8.01
C PRO A 47 -6.80 -6.23 -9.17
N ASP A 48 -6.00 -6.06 -10.21
CA ASP A 48 -5.82 -7.02 -11.31
C ASP A 48 -4.85 -8.18 -10.97
N LYS A 49 -4.20 -8.12 -9.80
CA LYS A 49 -3.27 -9.11 -9.23
C LYS A 49 -1.97 -9.30 -10.02
N ARG A 50 -1.62 -8.36 -10.89
CA ARG A 50 -0.43 -8.46 -11.76
C ARG A 50 0.82 -7.83 -11.16
N TYR A 51 0.66 -6.79 -10.35
CA TYR A 51 1.77 -6.01 -9.84
C TYR A 51 1.72 -5.86 -8.32
N TYR A 52 2.90 -5.68 -7.73
CA TYR A 52 3.03 -5.14 -6.38
C TYR A 52 3.46 -3.69 -6.44
N ILE A 53 2.81 -2.86 -5.63
CA ILE A 53 3.30 -1.54 -5.28
C ILE A 53 3.95 -1.66 -3.91
N TYR A 54 5.25 -1.44 -3.82
CA TYR A 54 6.00 -1.40 -2.56
C TYR A 54 6.17 0.05 -2.13
N HIS A 55 6.04 0.29 -0.84
CA HIS A 55 6.48 1.50 -0.18
C HIS A 55 7.53 1.14 0.86
N TYR A 56 8.61 1.89 0.87
CA TYR A 56 9.74 1.63 1.75
C TYR A 56 10.24 2.94 2.35
N ALA A 57 10.74 2.85 3.58
CA ALA A 57 11.49 3.91 4.22
C ALA A 57 12.58 3.36 5.15
N ARG A 58 13.76 3.97 5.09
CA ARG A 58 14.89 3.68 5.96
C ARG A 58 15.65 4.93 6.34
N TYR A 59 16.33 4.85 7.48
CA TYR A 59 17.18 5.94 7.93
C TYR A 59 18.28 6.22 6.91
N GLY A 60 18.56 7.50 6.69
CA GLY A 60 19.70 7.92 5.90
C GLY A 60 21.02 7.49 6.53
N GLY A 61 22.08 7.37 5.71
CA GLY A 61 23.36 6.80 6.14
C GLY A 61 24.18 7.65 7.13
N MET A 62 23.72 8.86 7.47
CA MET A 62 24.42 9.79 8.37
C MET A 62 23.46 10.48 9.33
N ALA A 63 23.97 10.92 10.48
CA ALA A 63 23.23 11.84 11.34
C ALA A 63 22.85 13.10 10.55
N PHE A 64 21.59 13.53 10.65
CA PHE A 64 21.00 14.66 9.90
C PHE A 64 20.83 14.47 8.39
N SER A 65 21.02 13.27 7.85
CA SER A 65 20.55 12.97 6.49
C SER A 65 19.05 12.68 6.47
N SER A 66 18.36 13.13 5.42
CA SER A 66 16.95 12.79 5.20
C SER A 66 16.79 11.28 5.03
N ASP A 67 15.65 10.76 5.50
CA ASP A 67 15.29 9.38 5.28
C ASP A 67 15.19 9.06 3.79
N ILE A 68 15.53 7.83 3.44
CA ILE A 68 15.38 7.32 2.08
C ILE A 68 14.03 6.63 2.03
N THR A 69 13.09 7.28 1.36
CA THR A 69 11.74 6.77 1.11
C THR A 69 11.53 6.56 -0.38
N GLY A 70 10.62 5.65 -0.76
CA GLY A 70 10.23 5.46 -2.15
C GLY A 70 8.99 4.60 -2.34
N TYR A 71 8.37 4.73 -3.52
CA TYR A 71 7.42 3.75 -4.03
C TYR A 71 7.98 3.07 -5.28
N ARG A 72 7.76 1.76 -5.40
CA ARG A 72 8.16 0.95 -6.56
C ARG A 72 7.03 0.07 -7.05
N LEU A 73 6.82 0.06 -8.36
CA LEU A 73 5.91 -0.87 -9.04
C LEU A 73 6.73 -2.01 -9.64
N LEU A 74 6.44 -3.24 -9.20
CA LEU A 74 7.11 -4.46 -9.62
C LEU A 74 6.08 -5.46 -10.16
N GLU A 75 6.49 -6.30 -11.10
CA GLU A 75 5.70 -7.49 -11.44
C GLU A 75 5.65 -8.44 -10.23
N LYS A 76 4.58 -9.22 -10.11
CA LYS A 76 4.32 -10.04 -8.91
C LYS A 76 5.47 -11.02 -8.58
N GLU A 77 6.18 -11.49 -9.60
CA GLU A 77 7.27 -12.45 -9.51
C GLU A 77 8.64 -11.78 -9.25
N GLU A 78 8.72 -10.46 -9.40
CA GLU A 78 9.96 -9.72 -9.17
C GLU A 78 10.23 -9.54 -7.68
N ARG A 79 11.51 -9.60 -7.30
CA ARG A 79 11.94 -9.35 -5.93
C ARG A 79 12.10 -7.86 -5.69
N PHE A 80 11.67 -7.40 -4.51
CA PHE A 80 11.87 -6.04 -4.08
C PHE A 80 13.35 -5.67 -3.95
N ALA A 81 13.72 -4.54 -4.54
CA ALA A 81 14.92 -3.77 -4.25
C ALA A 81 14.62 -2.28 -4.52
N GLU A 82 15.32 -1.37 -3.84
CA GLU A 82 15.08 0.08 -3.97
C GLU A 82 15.27 0.60 -5.42
N ASN A 83 15.98 -0.13 -6.27
CA ASN A 83 16.21 0.20 -7.69
C ASN A 83 15.53 -0.77 -8.68
N ALA A 84 14.74 -1.73 -8.19
CA ALA A 84 13.99 -2.67 -9.04
C ALA A 84 12.67 -2.07 -9.53
N GLY A 85 12.16 -2.63 -10.62
CA GLY A 85 10.89 -2.22 -11.22
C GLY A 85 10.88 -0.77 -11.70
N LYS A 86 9.70 -0.16 -11.68
CA LYS A 86 9.48 1.24 -12.08
C LYS A 86 9.31 2.11 -10.84
N LYS A 87 9.83 3.35 -10.89
CA LYS A 87 9.51 4.36 -9.87
C LYS A 87 8.02 4.64 -9.93
N PHE A 88 7.36 4.62 -8.78
CA PHE A 88 5.96 4.95 -8.66
C PHE A 88 5.82 6.31 -7.95
N PRO A 89 4.89 7.20 -8.36
CA PRO A 89 4.77 8.51 -7.75
C PRO A 89 4.24 8.40 -6.32
N TYR A 90 4.61 9.37 -5.51
CA TYR A 90 3.99 9.55 -4.21
C TYR A 90 2.63 10.20 -4.36
N GLY A 91 1.71 9.86 -3.47
CA GLY A 91 0.52 10.67 -3.26
C GLY A 91 -0.67 9.85 -2.81
N LEU A 92 -1.68 10.60 -2.37
CA LEU A 92 -2.85 10.07 -1.69
C LEU A 92 -3.92 9.85 -2.74
N GLY A 93 -4.52 8.66 -2.81
CA GLY A 93 -5.65 8.47 -3.69
C GLY A 93 -6.08 7.01 -3.82
N GLY A 94 -7.23 6.86 -4.48
CA GLY A 94 -7.94 5.60 -4.54
C GLY A 94 -7.90 4.90 -5.90
N TRP A 95 -8.12 3.59 -5.89
CA TRP A 95 -8.39 2.82 -7.10
C TRP A 95 -9.67 3.33 -7.79
N GLN A 96 -9.55 3.70 -9.06
CA GLN A 96 -10.68 4.09 -9.92
C GLN A 96 -11.23 2.90 -10.69
N SER A 97 -10.36 1.96 -11.03
CA SER A 97 -10.65 0.70 -11.70
C SER A 97 -9.59 -0.34 -11.29
N LYS A 98 -9.56 -1.50 -11.96
CA LYS A 98 -8.59 -2.56 -11.64
C LYS A 98 -7.16 -2.24 -12.08
N ASP A 99 -7.03 -1.35 -13.06
CA ASP A 99 -5.80 -0.98 -13.76
C ASP A 99 -5.49 0.51 -13.62
N THR A 100 -6.37 1.31 -12.99
CA THR A 100 -6.18 2.75 -12.82
C THR A 100 -6.21 3.16 -11.35
N ILE A 101 -5.13 3.79 -10.90
CA ILE A 101 -5.04 4.42 -9.58
C ILE A 101 -5.00 5.95 -9.71
N LEU A 102 -5.70 6.62 -8.81
CA LEU A 102 -5.61 8.07 -8.62
C LEU A 102 -4.47 8.37 -7.65
N ILE A 103 -3.63 9.35 -7.98
CA ILE A 103 -2.62 9.92 -7.09
C ILE A 103 -2.85 11.42 -7.02
N ASN A 104 -3.11 11.95 -5.82
CA ASN A 104 -3.16 13.39 -5.60
C ASN A 104 -1.78 13.88 -5.16
N GLU A 105 -1.30 14.93 -5.82
CA GLU A 105 -0.01 15.57 -5.53
C GLU A 105 -0.22 17.03 -5.12
N LEU A 106 0.49 17.43 -4.06
CA LEU A 106 0.51 18.80 -3.59
C LEU A 106 1.70 19.53 -4.20
N GLU A 107 1.41 20.49 -5.07
CA GLU A 107 2.39 21.44 -5.60
C GLU A 107 2.60 22.58 -4.59
N GLN A 108 3.80 23.17 -4.60
CA GLN A 108 4.19 24.24 -3.67
C GLN A 108 3.16 25.39 -3.61
N PRO A 109 3.08 26.10 -2.46
CA PRO A 109 2.17 27.22 -2.28
C PRO A 109 2.34 28.30 -3.34
N GLY A 110 1.29 28.50 -4.12
CA GLY A 110 1.12 29.62 -5.03
C GLY A 110 0.11 30.62 -4.47
N ILE A 111 0.21 31.87 -4.91
CA ILE A 111 -0.75 32.95 -4.60
C ILE A 111 -2.16 32.60 -5.13
N ASP A 112 -2.26 31.60 -6.02
CA ASP A 112 -3.46 31.07 -6.65
C ASP A 112 -3.86 29.66 -6.16
N ALA A 113 -3.59 29.34 -4.88
CA ALA A 113 -4.08 28.10 -4.28
C ALA A 113 -5.61 28.02 -4.34
N ASP A 114 -6.12 26.85 -4.71
CA ASP A 114 -7.55 26.59 -4.81
C ASP A 114 -7.87 25.13 -4.42
N THR A 115 -9.12 24.86 -4.11
CA THR A 115 -9.63 23.50 -3.83
C THR A 115 -9.81 22.67 -5.11
N PHE A 116 -9.74 23.31 -6.27
CA PHE A 116 -9.77 22.65 -7.58
C PHE A 116 -8.37 22.20 -8.03
N PRO A 117 -8.28 21.11 -8.82
CA PRO A 117 -7.01 20.69 -9.41
C PRO A 117 -6.40 21.78 -10.29
N SER A 118 -5.09 22.01 -10.15
CA SER A 118 -4.31 22.86 -11.08
C SER A 118 -4.05 22.16 -12.41
N ARG A 119 -3.88 20.83 -12.37
CA ARG A 119 -3.55 19.99 -13.52
C ARG A 119 -3.97 18.54 -13.28
N VAL A 120 -4.26 17.84 -14.36
CA VAL A 120 -4.45 16.38 -14.37
C VAL A 120 -3.55 15.78 -15.43
N GLU A 121 -2.80 14.76 -15.07
CA GLU A 121 -1.94 14.01 -15.98
C GLU A 121 -2.29 12.53 -15.93
N TYR A 122 -1.98 11.84 -17.02
CA TYR A 122 -2.12 10.40 -17.15
C TYR A 122 -0.78 9.83 -17.56
N GLU A 123 -0.30 8.86 -16.80
CA GLU A 123 0.94 8.14 -17.05
C GLU A 123 0.65 6.65 -17.11
N THR A 124 1.09 5.99 -18.17
CA THR A 124 0.98 4.53 -18.32
C THR A 124 2.29 3.85 -17.96
N LEU A 125 2.25 2.95 -16.99
CA LEU A 125 3.37 2.10 -16.58
C LEU A 125 3.13 0.65 -17.02
N GLY A 126 3.18 0.39 -18.32
CA GLY A 126 2.77 -0.90 -18.90
C GLY A 126 1.25 -0.89 -19.13
N ASP A 127 0.54 -1.94 -18.69
CA ASP A 127 -0.93 -2.02 -18.77
C ASP A 127 -1.62 -1.29 -17.60
N PHE A 128 -0.84 -0.55 -16.81
CA PHE A 128 -1.26 0.14 -15.61
C PHE A 128 -1.34 1.65 -15.88
N THR A 129 -2.43 2.30 -15.47
CA THR A 129 -2.62 3.75 -15.63
C THR A 129 -2.56 4.45 -14.28
N ILE A 130 -1.74 5.49 -14.19
CA ILE A 130 -1.72 6.43 -13.09
C ILE A 130 -2.41 7.71 -13.55
N LYS A 131 -3.48 8.08 -12.86
CA LYS A 131 -4.07 9.41 -12.99
C LYS A 131 -3.51 10.29 -11.88
N ARG A 132 -2.68 11.27 -12.25
CA ARG A 132 -2.08 12.23 -11.31
C ARG A 132 -2.92 13.50 -11.30
N VAL A 133 -3.31 13.96 -10.13
CA VAL A 133 -4.11 15.18 -9.96
C VAL A 133 -3.35 16.11 -9.03
N PHE A 134 -2.97 17.26 -9.57
CA PHE A 134 -2.14 18.23 -8.88
C PHE A 134 -3.01 19.29 -8.24
N TYR A 135 -2.70 19.67 -7.00
CA TYR A 135 -3.34 20.76 -6.28
C TYR A 135 -2.28 21.75 -5.81
N LYS A 136 -2.57 23.04 -5.95
CA LYS A 136 -1.77 24.09 -5.33
C LYS A 136 -2.26 24.28 -3.89
N SER A 137 -1.42 24.00 -2.90
CA SER A 137 -1.81 24.16 -1.50
C SER A 137 -1.12 25.33 -0.84
N SER A 138 -1.89 26.17 -0.15
CA SER A 138 -1.39 27.31 0.61
C SER A 138 -0.65 26.90 1.90
N ILE A 139 -0.86 25.67 2.41
CA ILE A 139 -0.25 25.14 3.63
C ILE A 139 0.01 23.64 3.47
N ASN A 140 1.27 23.23 3.61
CA ASN A 140 1.64 21.83 3.81
C ASN A 140 1.49 21.48 5.30
N GLY A 141 0.26 21.21 5.73
CA GLY A 141 -0.07 20.73 7.06
C GLY A 141 -0.68 19.33 6.99
N GLY A 142 -0.44 18.53 8.03
CA GLY A 142 -1.09 17.25 8.21
C GLY A 142 -2.06 17.32 9.38
N ARG A 143 -3.23 16.69 9.28
CA ARG A 143 -4.05 16.36 10.44
C ARG A 143 -3.94 14.86 10.69
N SER A 144 -3.70 14.45 11.93
CA SER A 144 -3.81 13.05 12.33
C SER A 144 -5.00 12.91 13.26
N MET A 145 -5.78 11.86 13.06
CA MET A 145 -6.90 11.51 13.93
C MET A 145 -6.81 10.04 14.28
N ASP A 146 -6.95 9.72 15.57
CA ASP A 146 -6.87 8.35 16.05
C ASP A 146 -8.23 7.93 16.58
N TYR A 147 -8.68 6.76 16.13
CA TYR A 147 -10.00 6.24 16.44
C TYR A 147 -9.94 4.78 16.86
N VAL A 148 -10.91 4.40 17.70
CA VAL A 148 -11.24 2.99 17.96
C VAL A 148 -12.48 2.62 17.14
N CYS A 149 -12.50 1.42 16.56
CA CYS A 149 -13.66 0.92 15.81
C CYS A 149 -14.07 -0.50 16.25
N ASP A 150 -15.33 -0.87 16.07
CA ASP A 150 -15.78 -2.24 16.44
C ASP A 150 -15.61 -3.24 15.30
N SER A 151 -15.67 -2.79 14.05
CA SER A 151 -15.59 -3.66 12.88
C SER A 151 -15.25 -2.89 11.63
N LEU A 152 -14.62 -3.59 10.69
CA LEU A 152 -14.31 -3.09 9.37
C LEU A 152 -14.39 -4.22 8.35
N TYR A 153 -14.68 -3.88 7.10
CA TYR A 153 -14.73 -4.83 6.00
C TYR A 153 -14.47 -4.12 4.67
N VAL A 154 -14.02 -4.88 3.68
CA VAL A 154 -13.85 -4.39 2.31
C VAL A 154 -15.09 -4.69 1.48
N SER A 155 -15.57 -3.69 0.75
CA SER A 155 -16.68 -3.84 -0.19
C SER A 155 -16.53 -2.87 -1.35
N ASN A 156 -16.68 -3.37 -2.59
CA ASN A 156 -16.68 -2.55 -3.80
C ASN A 156 -15.48 -1.60 -3.93
N GLY A 157 -14.27 -2.10 -3.68
CA GLY A 157 -13.05 -1.30 -3.77
C GLY A 157 -12.93 -0.21 -2.68
N LYS A 158 -13.67 -0.35 -1.58
CA LYS A 158 -13.65 0.57 -0.44
C LYS A 158 -13.47 -0.20 0.86
N ILE A 159 -12.78 0.42 1.81
CA ILE A 159 -12.80 -0.02 3.21
C ILE A 159 -13.96 0.68 3.91
N VAL A 160 -14.79 -0.09 4.62
CA VAL A 160 -15.90 0.42 5.43
C VAL A 160 -15.58 0.16 6.88
N ILE A 161 -15.65 1.21 7.70
CA ILE A 161 -15.33 1.18 9.13
C ILE A 161 -16.59 1.58 9.88
N LEU A 162 -16.93 0.83 10.93
CA LEU A 162 -18.19 1.00 11.67
C LEU A 162 -17.95 1.19 13.17
N LYS A 163 -18.89 1.91 13.80
CA LYS A 163 -18.93 2.18 15.25
C LYS A 163 -17.62 2.75 15.76
N ILE A 164 -17.28 3.90 15.18
CA ILE A 164 -16.03 4.62 15.37
C ILE A 164 -16.20 5.52 16.60
N ARG A 165 -15.17 5.55 17.44
CA ARG A 165 -15.12 6.35 18.66
C ARG A 165 -13.81 7.09 18.73
N ASP A 166 -13.89 8.36 19.09
CA ASP A 166 -12.77 9.16 19.57
C ASP A 166 -12.83 9.15 21.10
N GLU A 167 -11.78 8.62 21.74
CA GLU A 167 -11.75 8.55 23.21
C GLU A 167 -11.47 9.91 23.85
N GLU A 168 -10.81 10.83 23.14
CA GLU A 168 -10.46 12.15 23.65
C GLU A 168 -11.63 13.14 23.49
N GLU A 169 -12.29 13.13 22.32
CA GLU A 169 -13.33 14.10 21.99
C GLU A 169 -14.76 13.64 22.30
N ASN A 170 -14.94 12.43 22.86
CA ASN A 170 -16.25 11.78 23.06
C ASN A 170 -17.10 11.68 21.78
N LEU A 171 -16.45 11.74 20.61
CA LEU A 171 -17.11 11.65 19.32
C LEU A 171 -17.52 10.20 19.05
N LYS A 172 -18.75 10.02 18.54
CA LYS A 172 -19.25 8.72 18.08
C LYS A 172 -19.74 8.85 16.65
N LEU A 173 -19.11 8.11 15.74
CA LEU A 173 -19.51 8.04 14.34
C LEU A 173 -19.97 6.62 14.02
N GLU A 174 -21.13 6.49 13.38
CA GLU A 174 -21.65 5.18 12.99
C GLU A 174 -20.80 4.53 11.91
N ARG A 175 -20.26 5.33 10.97
CA ARG A 175 -19.62 4.82 9.77
C ARG A 175 -18.69 5.83 9.10
N MET A 176 -17.54 5.34 8.61
CA MET A 176 -16.69 6.01 7.63
C MET A 176 -16.37 5.06 6.47
N VAL A 177 -16.12 5.62 5.29
CA VAL A 177 -15.86 4.86 4.07
C VAL A 177 -14.75 5.53 3.29
N PHE A 178 -13.72 4.77 2.97
CA PHE A 178 -12.57 5.26 2.20
C PHE A 178 -12.34 4.39 0.98
N PRO A 179 -11.86 4.95 -0.14
CA PRO A 179 -11.40 4.13 -1.25
C PRO A 179 -10.22 3.28 -0.79
N LEU A 180 -10.10 2.07 -1.36
CA LEU A 180 -8.85 1.33 -1.34
C LEU A 180 -7.81 2.09 -2.18
N GLY A 181 -6.53 1.88 -1.92
CA GLY A 181 -5.44 2.65 -2.51
C GLY A 181 -4.53 3.18 -1.41
N PRO A 182 -4.98 4.17 -0.63
CA PRO A 182 -4.19 4.85 0.39
C PRO A 182 -4.41 4.24 1.78
N VAL A 183 -4.76 2.96 1.82
CA VAL A 183 -5.05 2.22 3.06
C VAL A 183 -3.85 1.32 3.35
N THR A 184 -3.27 1.46 4.53
CA THR A 184 -2.22 0.57 5.06
C THR A 184 -2.76 -0.20 6.25
N ILE A 185 -2.62 -1.53 6.20
CA ILE A 185 -3.07 -2.43 7.26
C ILE A 185 -1.85 -3.05 7.93
N TYR A 186 -1.78 -2.86 9.24
CA TYR A 186 -0.81 -3.49 10.12
C TYR A 186 -1.45 -4.69 10.79
N SER A 187 -0.65 -5.73 11.01
CA SER A 187 -1.16 -6.95 11.60
C SER A 187 -0.14 -7.68 12.44
N ASN A 188 -0.65 -8.42 13.41
CA ASN A 188 0.11 -9.33 14.24
C ASN A 188 -0.50 -10.72 14.08
N ASN A 189 0.27 -11.68 13.54
CA ASN A 189 -0.17 -13.07 13.32
C ASN A 189 -1.49 -13.17 12.51
N GLY A 190 -1.65 -12.32 11.48
CA GLY A 190 -2.83 -12.32 10.61
C GLY A 190 -4.06 -11.60 11.19
N ILE A 191 -3.98 -11.09 12.42
CA ILE A 191 -5.00 -10.26 13.06
C ILE A 191 -4.62 -8.79 12.85
N VAL A 192 -5.56 -7.99 12.36
CA VAL A 192 -5.37 -6.55 12.17
C VAL A 192 -5.12 -5.88 13.51
N SER A 193 -4.00 -5.16 13.62
CA SER A 193 -3.63 -4.39 14.81
C SER A 193 -4.03 -2.92 14.69
N LYS A 194 -3.82 -2.32 13.52
CA LYS A 194 -4.31 -0.99 13.16
C LYS A 194 -4.45 -0.84 11.65
N LEU A 195 -5.24 0.13 11.23
CA LEU A 195 -5.26 0.63 9.86
C LEU A 195 -4.86 2.10 9.88
N GLU A 196 -4.09 2.50 8.89
CA GLU A 196 -3.77 3.88 8.60
C GLU A 196 -4.33 4.21 7.22
N ILE A 197 -5.01 5.35 7.12
CA ILE A 197 -5.63 5.81 5.88
C ILE A 197 -5.22 7.24 5.65
N GLU A 198 -4.59 7.49 4.51
CA GLU A 198 -4.29 8.85 4.08
C GLU A 198 -5.39 9.34 3.13
N ASP A 199 -5.88 10.55 3.36
CA ASP A 199 -6.89 11.22 2.53
C ASP A 199 -6.52 12.69 2.30
N LEU A 200 -7.25 13.32 1.38
CA LEU A 200 -7.04 14.71 0.99
C LEU A 200 -8.27 15.55 1.36
N ASP A 201 -8.14 16.38 2.38
CA ASP A 201 -9.18 17.33 2.78
C ASP A 201 -9.11 18.61 1.96
N LYS A 202 -10.27 19.07 1.50
CA LYS A 202 -10.43 20.29 0.69
C LYS A 202 -11.53 21.15 1.26
N TYR A 203 -11.19 22.36 1.68
CA TYR A 203 -12.15 23.30 2.25
C TYR A 203 -11.66 24.74 2.15
N TYR A 204 -12.55 25.70 2.41
CA TYR A 204 -12.16 27.09 2.63
C TYR A 204 -12.15 27.37 4.14
N ASN A 205 -11.08 27.98 4.64
CA ASN A 205 -11.00 28.33 6.07
C ASN A 205 -11.87 29.56 6.40
N SER A 206 -11.84 30.02 7.66
CA SER A 206 -12.61 31.18 8.12
C SER A 206 -12.28 32.49 7.40
N ASP A 207 -11.07 32.60 6.85
CA ASP A 207 -10.62 33.76 6.05
C ASP A 207 -10.95 33.60 4.55
N ASN A 208 -11.75 32.59 4.20
CA ASN A 208 -12.09 32.21 2.83
C ASN A 208 -10.85 31.87 1.96
N LYS A 209 -9.77 31.37 2.57
CA LYS A 209 -8.60 30.86 1.85
C LYS A 209 -8.80 29.38 1.55
N ALA A 210 -8.49 28.98 0.32
CA ALA A 210 -8.52 27.57 -0.06
C ALA A 210 -7.44 26.78 0.68
N MET A 211 -7.86 25.65 1.23
CA MET A 211 -7.05 24.71 1.99
C MET A 211 -7.13 23.35 1.32
N VAL A 212 -5.96 22.78 1.01
CA VAL A 212 -5.83 21.40 0.55
C VAL A 212 -4.77 20.73 1.42
N LEU A 213 -5.19 19.79 2.26
CA LEU A 213 -4.35 19.24 3.33
C LEU A 213 -4.37 17.71 3.28
N SER A 214 -3.25 17.11 3.67
CA SER A 214 -3.20 15.67 3.93
C SER A 214 -3.82 15.40 5.29
N THR A 215 -4.74 14.44 5.36
CA THR A 215 -5.31 13.96 6.62
C THR A 215 -5.02 12.47 6.75
N SER A 216 -4.44 12.08 7.87
CA SER A 216 -4.20 10.69 8.24
C SER A 216 -5.19 10.26 9.30
N PHE A 217 -5.77 9.08 9.11
CA PHE A 217 -6.68 8.45 10.03
C PHE A 217 -6.09 7.13 10.51
N THR A 218 -5.92 6.98 11.82
CA THR A 218 -5.58 5.72 12.45
C THR A 218 -6.84 5.08 13.02
N PHE A 219 -7.08 3.81 12.69
CA PHE A 219 -8.17 3.03 13.27
C PHE A 219 -7.63 1.80 13.98
N ILE A 220 -7.96 1.67 15.26
CA ILE A 220 -7.61 0.51 16.10
C ILE A 220 -8.88 -0.34 16.29
N PRO A 221 -8.92 -1.57 15.77
CA PRO A 221 -10.05 -2.46 15.97
C PRO A 221 -10.13 -2.94 17.43
N ASN A 222 -11.27 -2.74 18.08
CA ASN A 222 -11.53 -3.25 19.43
C ASN A 222 -11.96 -4.73 19.43
N LYS A 223 -12.28 -5.27 18.26
CA LYS A 223 -12.57 -6.69 18.03
C LYS A 223 -11.57 -7.23 17.02
N SER A 224 -11.19 -8.49 17.18
CA SER A 224 -10.29 -9.16 16.26
C SER A 224 -10.90 -9.22 14.85
N VAL A 225 -10.14 -8.72 13.88
CA VAL A 225 -10.44 -8.82 12.45
C VAL A 225 -9.27 -9.55 11.80
N LEU A 226 -9.55 -10.60 11.03
CA LEU A 226 -8.51 -11.32 10.30
C LEU A 226 -8.26 -10.65 8.96
N ILE A 227 -6.99 -10.47 8.57
CA ILE A 227 -6.63 -9.86 7.28
C ILE A 227 -7.30 -10.60 6.12
N ARG A 228 -7.35 -11.94 6.18
CA ARG A 228 -7.92 -12.77 5.11
C ARG A 228 -9.39 -12.44 4.82
N ASP A 229 -10.11 -11.90 5.82
CA ASP A 229 -11.52 -11.52 5.68
C ASP A 229 -11.68 -10.18 4.95
N LEU A 230 -10.59 -9.41 4.78
CA LEU A 230 -10.54 -8.14 4.05
C LEU A 230 -10.14 -8.32 2.58
N GLY A 231 -9.72 -9.53 2.19
CA GLY A 231 -9.19 -9.83 0.88
C GLY A 231 -7.66 -9.77 0.83
N GLU A 232 -7.12 -9.46 -0.35
CA GLU A 232 -5.66 -9.45 -0.58
C GLU A 232 -5.19 -8.29 -1.46
N THR A 233 -6.11 -7.51 -2.04
CA THR A 233 -5.80 -6.56 -3.11
C THR A 233 -6.27 -5.16 -2.78
N GLY A 234 -5.55 -4.17 -3.29
CA GLY A 234 -5.97 -2.77 -3.28
C GLY A 234 -5.65 -2.02 -1.99
N TYR A 235 -4.98 -2.62 -1.01
CA TYR A 235 -4.43 -1.92 0.16
C TYR A 235 -3.02 -2.42 0.46
N PHE A 236 -2.25 -1.60 1.16
CA PHE A 236 -0.92 -1.95 1.63
C PHE A 236 -1.01 -2.85 2.86
N LEU A 237 -0.17 -3.87 2.90
CA LEU A 237 0.10 -4.69 4.07
C LEU A 237 1.50 -4.37 4.56
N SER A 238 1.64 -4.10 5.86
CA SER A 238 2.95 -4.06 6.49
C SER A 238 3.58 -5.45 6.43
N ILE A 239 4.80 -5.53 5.91
CA ILE A 239 5.52 -6.79 5.74
C ILE A 239 6.67 -6.97 6.73
N LYS A 240 6.68 -6.20 7.82
CA LYS A 240 7.60 -6.41 8.94
C LYS A 240 7.30 -7.69 9.70
#